data_AF-A0A7J8LJ35-F1
#
_entry.id   AF-A0A7J8LJ35-F1
#
_cell.length_a   1.000
_cell.length_b   1.000
_cell.length_c   1.000
_cell.angle_alpha   90.00
_cell.angle_beta   90.00
_cell.angle_gamma   90.00
#
_symmetry.space_group_name_H-M   'P 1'
#
loop_
_entity.id
_entity.type
_entity.pdbx_description
1 polymer ?
#
loop_
_entity_poly.entity_id
_entity_poly.type
_entity_poly.pdbx_seq_one_letter_code
_entity_poly.pdbx_strand_id
1 'polypeptide(L)'
;MAATGLLLGLILVLGCFSEIGVALISFSSLQATLVVTASHPQRLLRAGEDKITVRWGLNQSLPAGTDSAYKTIKVQLCYAPISQVDRAWRKTEDHLSKDKTCQFKIVKRPYTTGNQTLEWTIERDVPTATYFVRAYALDANDHEVAYGQNTDAKKTTNLFEIQAISGRHVSLDIASVCFSVFSIVSLMGFFFVEKRKGRKAQQ
;
A
#
# COMPACT_ATOMS: atom_id res chain seq x y z
N MET A 1 -26.90 25.37 46.06
CA MET A 1 -25.52 24.88 45.84
C MET A 1 -25.43 23.69 44.86
N ALA A 2 -26.54 23.08 44.40
CA ALA A 2 -26.50 21.95 43.46
C ALA A 2 -26.47 22.33 41.96
N ALA A 3 -27.02 23.49 41.59
CA ALA A 3 -27.11 23.93 40.19
C ALA A 3 -25.75 24.33 39.58
N THR A 4 -24.84 24.86 40.40
CA THR A 4 -23.52 25.34 39.96
C THR A 4 -22.56 24.21 39.63
N GLY A 5 -22.62 23.10 40.36
CA GLY A 5 -21.81 21.90 40.08
C GLY A 5 -22.26 21.15 38.81
N LEU A 6 -23.56 21.20 38.50
CA LEU A 6 -24.13 20.61 37.29
C LEU A 6 -23.74 21.39 36.03
N LEU A 7 -23.68 22.73 36.12
CA LEU A 7 -23.21 23.62 35.05
C LEU A 7 -21.71 23.46 34.79
N LEU A 8 -20.89 23.37 35.83
CA LEU A 8 -19.44 23.12 35.71
C LEU A 8 -19.15 21.74 35.11
N GLY A 9 -19.90 20.71 35.50
CA GLY A 9 -19.79 19.37 34.92
C GLY A 9 -20.16 19.31 33.44
N LEU A 10 -21.20 20.04 33.02
CA LEU A 10 -21.62 20.10 31.61
C LEU A 10 -20.60 20.84 30.72
N ILE A 11 -19.96 21.90 31.23
CA ILE A 11 -18.90 22.64 30.52
C ILE A 11 -17.63 21.78 30.37
N LEU A 12 -17.28 20.99 31.40
CA LEU A 12 -16.17 20.03 31.34
C LEU A 12 -16.43 18.89 30.35
N VAL A 13 -17.67 18.40 30.24
CA VAL A 13 -18.04 17.36 29.26
C VAL A 13 -18.13 17.92 27.83
N LEU A 14 -18.60 19.16 27.62
CA LEU A 14 -18.60 19.80 26.30
C LEU A 14 -17.18 20.22 25.84
N GLY A 15 -16.26 20.52 26.76
CA GLY A 15 -14.85 20.80 26.45
C GLY A 15 -14.06 19.58 25.97
N CYS A 16 -14.56 18.36 26.21
CA CYS A 16 -13.94 17.12 25.74
C CYS A 16 -14.25 16.75 24.28
N PHE A 17 -15.10 17.52 23.59
CA PHE A 17 -15.43 17.30 22.17
C PHE A 17 -14.80 18.32 21.22
N SER A 18 -13.99 19.26 21.73
CA SER A 18 -13.35 20.29 20.90
C SER A 18 -11.92 19.91 20.49
N GLU A 19 -11.71 18.71 20.01
CA GLU A 19 -10.53 18.25 19.26
C GLU A 19 -11.06 17.00 18.54
N ILE A 20 -11.14 16.92 17.21
CA ILE A 20 -10.02 16.96 16.28
C ILE A 20 -10.50 17.65 14.99
N GLY A 21 -10.18 18.92 14.81
CA GLY A 21 -10.19 19.53 13.48
C GLY A 21 -9.01 18.96 12.70
N VAL A 22 -9.11 17.72 12.21
CA VAL A 22 -8.11 17.19 11.27
C VAL A 22 -8.15 18.14 10.09
N ALA A 23 -7.04 18.82 9.82
CA ALA A 23 -6.89 19.56 8.57
C ALA A 23 -7.19 18.58 7.42
N LEU A 24 -8.37 18.72 6.82
CA LEU A 24 -8.85 17.83 5.78
C LEU A 24 -8.10 18.16 4.50
N ILE A 25 -6.94 17.53 4.31
CA ILE A 25 -6.14 17.71 3.10
C ILE A 25 -6.72 16.81 2.01
N SER A 26 -7.13 17.44 0.92
CA SER A 26 -7.63 16.81 -0.29
C SER A 26 -6.52 16.72 -1.32
N PHE A 27 -6.38 15.57 -1.98
CA PHE A 27 -5.41 15.35 -3.05
C PHE A 27 -5.60 16.36 -4.19
N SER A 28 -6.85 16.65 -4.55
CA SER A 28 -7.19 17.63 -5.59
C SER A 28 -6.75 19.07 -5.28
N SER A 29 -6.47 19.38 -4.01
CA SER A 29 -5.94 20.69 -3.60
C SER A 29 -4.41 20.79 -3.67
N LEU A 30 -3.71 19.66 -3.78
CA LEU A 30 -2.26 19.64 -3.84
C LEU A 30 -1.74 20.12 -5.20
N GLN A 31 -0.62 20.83 -5.17
CA GLN A 31 0.05 21.26 -6.40
C GLN A 31 0.99 20.17 -6.93
N ALA A 32 0.95 19.95 -8.25
CA ALA A 32 1.84 19.02 -8.94
C ALA A 32 3.17 19.70 -9.29
N THR A 33 4.08 19.80 -8.31
CA THR A 33 5.35 20.54 -8.46
C THR A 33 6.58 19.66 -8.54
N LEU A 34 6.47 18.40 -8.08
CA LEU A 34 7.59 17.46 -8.05
C LEU A 34 7.64 16.64 -9.34
N VAL A 35 8.83 16.46 -9.89
CA VAL A 35 9.10 15.51 -10.96
C VAL A 35 9.56 14.22 -10.31
N VAL A 36 8.89 13.10 -10.63
CA VAL A 36 9.24 11.78 -10.12
C VAL A 36 9.49 10.86 -11.29
N THR A 37 10.59 10.13 -11.26
CA THR A 37 10.88 9.06 -12.22
C THR A 37 11.24 7.78 -11.47
N ALA A 38 10.78 6.66 -12.02
CA ALA A 38 11.12 5.34 -11.53
C ALA A 38 11.67 4.56 -12.72
N SER A 39 12.88 4.01 -12.57
CA SER A 39 13.50 3.16 -13.57
C SER A 39 13.87 1.81 -12.97
N HIS A 40 13.78 0.79 -13.80
CA HIS A 40 14.07 -0.59 -13.44
C HIS A 40 14.54 -1.36 -14.67
N PRO A 41 15.46 -2.33 -14.53
CA PRO A 41 15.98 -3.09 -15.67
C PRO A 41 14.99 -4.12 -16.23
N GLN A 42 14.15 -4.72 -15.39
CA GLN A 42 13.28 -5.85 -15.75
C GLN A 42 11.84 -5.41 -16.01
N ARG A 43 11.11 -6.13 -16.87
CA ARG A 43 9.68 -5.86 -17.10
C ARG A 43 8.78 -6.27 -15.92
N LEU A 44 9.15 -7.33 -15.20
CA LEU A 44 8.46 -7.88 -14.04
C LEU A 44 9.42 -7.89 -12.86
N LEU A 45 9.01 -7.33 -11.73
CA LEU A 45 9.84 -7.17 -10.55
C LEU A 45 9.39 -8.12 -9.45
N ARG A 46 10.33 -8.70 -8.71
CA ARG A 46 10.07 -9.59 -7.58
C ARG A 46 10.28 -8.85 -6.27
N ALA A 47 9.26 -8.88 -5.43
CA ALA A 47 9.38 -8.43 -4.05
C ALA A 47 10.54 -9.15 -3.35
N GLY A 48 11.28 -8.46 -2.50
CA GLY A 48 12.40 -8.99 -1.71
C GLY A 48 13.71 -9.28 -2.45
N GLU A 49 13.73 -9.20 -3.79
CA GLU A 49 14.91 -9.50 -4.62
C GLU A 49 15.29 -8.29 -5.48
N ASP A 50 14.32 -7.76 -6.24
CA ASP A 50 14.58 -6.73 -7.22
C ASP A 50 14.60 -5.32 -6.62
N LYS A 51 15.32 -4.43 -7.30
CA LYS A 51 15.49 -3.03 -6.92
C LYS A 51 14.91 -2.11 -7.99
N ILE A 52 14.37 -0.99 -7.54
CA ILE A 52 13.96 0.11 -8.40
C ILE A 52 14.77 1.36 -8.06
N THR A 53 15.12 2.13 -9.09
CA THR A 53 15.79 3.41 -8.93
C THR A 53 14.75 4.50 -9.02
N VAL A 54 14.52 5.18 -7.91
CA VAL A 54 13.57 6.27 -7.82
C VAL A 54 14.33 7.59 -7.77
N ARG A 55 13.93 8.52 -8.64
CA ARG A 55 14.46 9.87 -8.66
C ARG A 55 13.33 10.86 -8.46
N TRP A 56 13.58 11.90 -7.69
CA TRP A 56 12.63 12.98 -7.49
C TRP A 56 13.33 14.31 -7.32
N GLY A 57 12.63 15.38 -7.63
CA GLY A 57 13.10 16.74 -7.44
C GLY A 57 12.01 17.75 -7.77
N LEU A 58 12.24 19.01 -7.41
CA LEU A 58 11.37 20.10 -7.81
C LEU A 58 11.48 20.30 -9.34
N ASN A 59 10.35 20.57 -10.00
CA ASN A 59 10.37 20.97 -11.40
C ASN A 59 11.10 22.31 -11.54
N GLN A 60 12.24 22.31 -12.24
CA GLN A 60 13.11 23.48 -12.40
C GLN A 60 12.50 24.59 -13.27
N SER A 61 11.42 24.30 -13.98
CA SER A 61 10.65 25.30 -14.73
C SER A 61 9.75 26.18 -13.85
N LEU A 62 9.62 25.85 -12.55
CA LEU A 62 8.80 26.61 -11.61
C LEU A 62 9.56 27.83 -11.05
N PRO A 63 8.85 28.88 -10.61
CA PRO A 63 9.46 30.04 -9.99
C PRO A 63 10.28 29.68 -8.74
N ALA A 64 11.34 30.43 -8.48
CA ALA A 64 12.09 30.30 -7.24
C ALA A 64 11.18 30.54 -6.02
N GLY A 65 11.30 29.69 -4.99
CA GLY A 65 10.52 29.79 -3.75
C GLY A 65 9.21 29.00 -3.73
N THR A 66 8.86 28.29 -4.81
CA THR A 66 7.71 27.35 -4.80
C THR A 66 7.85 26.25 -3.74
N ASP A 67 9.08 25.88 -3.40
CA ASP A 67 9.44 24.88 -2.39
C ASP A 67 9.65 25.45 -0.98
N SER A 68 9.34 26.74 -0.74
CA SER A 68 9.57 27.41 0.55
C SER A 68 8.90 26.71 1.75
N ALA A 69 7.73 26.11 1.53
CA ALA A 69 6.99 25.35 2.53
C ALA A 69 7.54 23.93 2.76
N TYR A 70 8.40 23.41 1.87
CA TYR A 70 8.78 22.00 1.87
C TYR A 70 9.85 21.73 2.93
N LYS A 71 9.55 20.84 3.87
CA LYS A 71 10.46 20.40 4.93
C LYS A 71 10.89 18.96 4.77
N THR A 72 9.95 18.10 4.40
CA THR A 72 10.20 16.65 4.27
C THR A 72 9.65 16.15 2.95
N ILE A 73 10.33 15.19 2.33
CA ILE A 73 9.81 14.43 1.20
C ILE A 73 9.47 13.02 1.66
N LYS A 74 8.25 12.58 1.31
CA LYS A 74 7.77 11.23 1.49
C LYS A 74 7.52 10.62 0.12
N VAL A 75 8.26 9.58 -0.23
CA VAL A 75 8.06 8.82 -1.48
C VAL A 75 7.38 7.51 -1.15
N GLN A 76 6.33 7.19 -1.90
CA GLN A 76 5.47 6.03 -1.67
C GLN A 76 5.20 5.27 -2.96
N LEU A 77 5.00 3.98 -2.81
CA LEU A 77 4.52 3.09 -3.84
C LEU A 77 2.99 3.04 -3.82
N CYS A 78 2.38 3.18 -4.99
CA CYS A 78 0.95 3.39 -5.14
C CYS A 78 0.34 2.41 -6.14
N TYR A 79 -0.85 1.88 -5.85
CA TYR A 79 -1.57 0.95 -6.73
C TYR A 79 -2.08 1.68 -7.97
N ALA A 80 -1.78 1.14 -9.16
CA ALA A 80 -2.39 1.60 -10.40
C ALA A 80 -3.88 1.24 -10.44
N PRO A 81 -4.74 2.00 -11.17
CA PRO A 81 -6.19 1.76 -11.21
C PRO A 81 -6.59 0.32 -11.56
N ILE A 82 -5.85 -0.33 -12.47
CA ILE A 82 -6.07 -1.72 -12.87
C ILE A 82 -5.97 -2.70 -11.69
N SER A 83 -5.18 -2.37 -10.66
CA SER A 83 -4.99 -3.18 -9.46
C SER A 83 -5.90 -2.78 -8.28
N GLN A 84 -6.81 -1.83 -8.48
CA GLN A 84 -7.77 -1.34 -7.48
C GLN A 84 -9.18 -1.91 -7.66
N VAL A 85 -9.50 -2.49 -8.83
CA VAL A 85 -10.83 -3.05 -9.15
C VAL A 85 -11.21 -4.13 -8.13
N ASP A 86 -12.40 -4.01 -7.54
CA ASP A 86 -12.95 -4.90 -6.49
C ASP A 86 -12.07 -5.05 -5.23
N ARG A 87 -11.17 -4.10 -4.99
CA ARG A 87 -10.26 -4.09 -3.84
C ARG A 87 -10.46 -2.80 -3.04
N ALA A 88 -11.48 -2.76 -2.19
CA ALA A 88 -11.78 -1.59 -1.35
C ALA A 88 -10.60 -1.14 -0.46
N TRP A 89 -9.69 -2.05 -0.10
CA TRP A 89 -8.48 -1.73 0.64
C TRP A 89 -7.36 -1.10 -0.20
N ARG A 90 -7.55 -0.89 -1.50
CA ARG A 90 -6.62 -0.20 -2.43
C ARG A 90 -7.27 1.03 -3.10
N LYS A 91 -8.47 1.40 -2.65
CA LYS A 91 -9.30 2.41 -3.30
C LYS A 91 -8.66 3.81 -3.23
N THR A 92 -8.70 4.52 -4.35
CA THR A 92 -8.37 5.95 -4.39
C THR A 92 -9.49 6.78 -3.76
N GLU A 93 -9.15 7.66 -2.84
CA GLU A 93 -10.03 8.69 -2.29
C GLU A 93 -9.37 10.05 -2.40
N ASP A 94 -10.16 11.11 -2.54
CA ASP A 94 -9.62 12.47 -2.60
C ASP A 94 -9.07 12.92 -1.24
N HIS A 95 -9.73 12.55 -0.15
CA HIS A 95 -9.22 12.82 1.19
C HIS A 95 -8.01 11.94 1.49
N LEU A 96 -6.84 12.55 1.68
CA LEU A 96 -5.58 11.83 1.85
C LEU A 96 -5.56 10.90 3.06
N SER A 97 -6.26 11.26 4.14
CA SER A 97 -6.39 10.41 5.34
C SER A 97 -7.19 9.12 5.08
N LYS A 98 -8.00 9.09 4.03
CA LYS A 98 -8.80 7.93 3.60
C LYS A 98 -8.24 7.26 2.35
N ASP A 99 -7.29 7.89 1.66
CA ASP A 99 -6.70 7.36 0.43
C ASP A 99 -5.86 6.11 0.73
N LYS A 100 -6.25 4.99 0.13
CA LYS A 100 -5.54 3.71 0.24
C LYS A 100 -4.72 3.41 -1.01
N THR A 101 -4.54 4.38 -1.91
CA THR A 101 -3.76 4.18 -3.13
C THR A 101 -2.29 3.96 -2.82
N CYS A 102 -1.71 4.78 -1.94
CA CYS A 102 -0.28 4.81 -1.64
C CYS A 102 0.00 4.29 -0.23
N GLN A 103 0.30 3.00 -0.10
CA GLN A 103 0.41 2.32 1.20
C GLN A 103 1.86 2.05 1.62
N PHE A 104 2.75 1.75 0.67
CA PHE A 104 4.11 1.35 0.99
C PHE A 104 5.04 2.56 0.95
N LYS A 105 5.80 2.75 2.03
CA LYS A 105 6.76 3.85 2.16
C LYS A 105 8.09 3.42 1.55
N ILE A 106 8.53 4.13 0.52
CA ILE A 106 9.86 3.93 -0.09
C ILE A 106 10.91 4.69 0.73
N VAL A 107 10.65 5.97 1.02
CA VAL A 107 11.53 6.80 1.87
C VAL A 107 10.76 7.97 2.46
N LYS A 108 11.16 8.41 3.66
CA LYS A 108 10.80 9.72 4.23
C LYS A 108 12.09 10.38 4.69
N ARG A 109 12.45 11.54 4.12
CA ARG A 109 13.70 12.25 4.46
C ARG A 109 13.57 13.77 4.31
N PRO A 110 14.44 14.56 4.96
CA PRO A 110 14.44 16.02 4.79
C PRO A 110 14.52 16.44 3.32
N TYR A 111 13.77 17.48 2.98
CA TYR A 111 13.77 18.06 1.64
C TYR A 111 15.10 18.75 1.34
N THR A 112 15.56 18.61 0.10
CA THR A 112 16.68 19.36 -0.45
C THR A 112 16.31 19.84 -1.84
N THR A 113 16.71 21.06 -2.21
CA THR A 113 16.41 21.66 -3.52
C THR A 113 16.99 20.87 -4.71
N GLY A 114 18.04 20.07 -4.48
CA GLY A 114 18.66 19.25 -5.51
C GLY A 114 17.86 18.00 -5.90
N ASN A 115 18.09 17.52 -7.14
CA ASN A 115 17.57 16.25 -7.60
C ASN A 115 18.14 15.10 -6.77
N GLN A 116 17.25 14.26 -6.30
CA GLN A 116 17.54 13.20 -5.37
C GLN A 116 17.31 11.85 -6.05
N THR A 117 18.21 10.90 -5.80
CA THR A 117 18.11 9.52 -6.31
C THR A 117 18.21 8.55 -5.15
N LEU A 118 17.48 7.45 -5.23
CA LEU A 118 17.53 6.35 -4.27
C LEU A 118 17.29 5.04 -5.00
N GLU A 119 18.14 4.05 -4.73
CA GLU A 119 17.84 2.66 -5.03
C GLU A 119 17.07 2.04 -3.87
N TRP A 120 15.87 1.57 -4.13
CA TRP A 120 15.03 0.92 -3.14
C TRP A 120 14.82 -0.54 -3.52
N THR A 121 15.07 -1.44 -2.56
CA THR A 121 14.76 -2.86 -2.71
C THR A 121 13.31 -3.06 -2.37
N ILE A 122 12.56 -3.73 -3.24
CA ILE A 122 11.13 -3.94 -3.02
C ILE A 122 10.96 -4.80 -1.77
N GLU A 123 10.16 -4.33 -0.80
CA GLU A 123 9.95 -5.06 0.45
C GLU A 123 9.15 -6.35 0.21
N ARG A 124 9.37 -7.37 1.05
CA ARG A 124 8.77 -8.71 0.88
C ARG A 124 7.26 -8.73 1.08
N ASP A 125 6.72 -7.75 1.78
CA ASP A 125 5.30 -7.58 2.09
C ASP A 125 4.52 -6.88 0.98
N VAL A 126 5.20 -6.38 -0.07
CA VAL A 126 4.55 -5.77 -1.23
C VAL A 126 3.81 -6.85 -2.04
N PRO A 127 2.48 -6.77 -2.17
CA PRO A 127 1.68 -7.79 -2.82
C PRO A 127 1.77 -7.70 -4.33
N THR A 128 1.38 -8.77 -5.02
CA THR A 128 1.32 -8.81 -6.48
C THR A 128 0.31 -7.78 -6.99
N ALA A 129 0.79 -6.82 -7.78
CA ALA A 129 -0.03 -5.77 -8.40
C ALA A 129 0.79 -4.93 -9.39
N THR A 130 0.09 -4.06 -10.12
CA THR A 130 0.67 -3.00 -10.93
C THR A 130 0.73 -1.71 -10.11
N TYR A 131 1.89 -1.05 -10.14
CA TYR A 131 2.20 0.10 -9.31
C TYR A 131 2.74 1.29 -10.11
N PHE A 132 2.71 2.44 -9.45
CA PHE A 132 3.42 3.66 -9.81
C PHE A 132 4.03 4.28 -8.55
N VAL A 133 4.92 5.26 -8.70
CA VAL A 133 5.56 5.95 -7.58
C VAL A 133 5.03 7.36 -7.48
N ARG A 134 4.72 7.79 -6.25
CA ARG A 134 4.33 9.16 -5.92
C ARG A 134 5.21 9.71 -4.81
N ALA A 135 5.66 10.94 -4.98
CA ALA A 135 6.31 11.73 -3.95
C ALA A 135 5.34 12.80 -3.44
N TYR A 136 5.39 13.05 -2.14
CA TYR A 136 4.73 14.15 -1.46
C TYR A 136 5.77 15.05 -0.81
N ALA A 137 5.57 16.36 -0.92
CA ALA A 137 6.25 17.34 -0.09
C ALA A 137 5.39 17.65 1.12
N LEU A 138 6.02 17.64 2.29
CA LEU A 138 5.39 17.87 3.57
C LEU A 138 5.92 19.16 4.19
N ASP A 139 5.04 19.89 4.87
CA ASP A 139 5.40 21.07 5.64
C ASP A 139 6.00 20.73 7.01
N ALA A 140 6.17 21.73 7.88
CA ALA A 140 6.70 21.55 9.23
C ALA A 140 5.75 20.76 10.16
N ASN A 141 4.47 20.67 9.81
CA ASN A 141 3.43 19.94 10.55
C ASN A 141 3.20 18.54 9.97
N ASP A 142 4.09 18.06 9.07
CA ASP A 142 3.93 16.79 8.35
C ASP A 142 2.66 16.72 7.46
N HIS A 143 2.12 17.87 7.04
CA HIS A 143 0.99 17.94 6.11
C HIS A 143 1.47 17.96 4.66
N GLU A 144 0.84 17.15 3.80
CA GLU A 144 1.10 17.19 2.37
C GLU A 144 0.71 18.56 1.78
N VAL A 145 1.65 19.22 1.10
CA VAL A 145 1.45 20.54 0.46
C VAL A 145 1.65 20.48 -1.06
N ALA A 146 2.38 19.49 -1.55
CA ALA A 146 2.56 19.27 -2.97
C ALA A 146 2.83 17.79 -3.27
N TYR A 147 2.71 17.42 -4.53
CA TYR A 147 2.98 16.06 -4.99
C TYR A 147 3.67 16.02 -6.34
N GLY A 148 4.14 14.83 -6.68
CA GLY A 148 4.58 14.45 -8.01
C GLY A 148 4.44 12.94 -8.17
N GLN A 149 4.27 12.47 -9.39
CA GLN A 149 4.16 11.05 -9.68
C GLN A 149 4.79 10.73 -11.03
N ASN A 150 5.27 9.50 -11.20
CA ASN A 150 5.94 9.09 -12.43
C ASN A 150 4.96 8.74 -13.58
N THR A 151 3.67 8.75 -13.29
CA THR A 151 2.59 8.40 -14.21
C THR A 151 1.74 9.63 -14.58
N ASP A 152 0.98 9.52 -15.67
CA ASP A 152 0.07 10.57 -16.14
C ASP A 152 -1.17 10.73 -15.23
N ALA A 153 -1.98 11.75 -15.49
CA ALA A 153 -3.18 12.03 -14.70
C ALA A 153 -4.19 10.86 -14.69
N LYS A 154 -4.27 10.09 -15.79
CA LYS A 154 -5.14 8.90 -15.88
C LYS A 154 -4.48 7.64 -15.30
N LYS A 155 -3.22 7.72 -14.89
CA LYS A 155 -2.42 6.63 -14.31
C LYS A 155 -2.34 5.40 -15.23
N THR A 156 -2.05 5.62 -16.52
CA THR A 156 -1.97 4.56 -17.54
C THR A 156 -0.56 4.35 -18.09
N THR A 157 0.36 5.29 -17.85
CA THR A 157 1.73 5.30 -18.37
C THR A 157 2.76 5.07 -17.26
N ASN A 158 3.96 4.58 -17.60
CA ASN A 158 5.08 4.35 -16.66
C ASN A 158 4.71 3.52 -15.42
N LEU A 159 3.81 2.55 -15.62
CA LEU A 159 3.43 1.57 -14.62
C LEU A 159 4.39 0.38 -14.67
N PHE A 160 4.58 -0.28 -13.54
CA PHE A 160 5.38 -1.50 -13.46
C PHE A 160 4.70 -2.55 -12.58
N GLU A 161 4.95 -3.81 -12.90
CA GLU A 161 4.34 -4.93 -12.19
C GLU A 161 5.32 -5.49 -11.16
N ILE A 162 4.82 -5.67 -9.94
CA ILE A 162 5.53 -6.35 -8.86
C ILE A 162 4.81 -7.66 -8.60
N GLN A 163 5.58 -8.74 -8.51
CA GLN A 163 5.16 -10.05 -8.05
C GLN A 163 5.61 -10.25 -6.61
N ALA A 164 4.65 -10.55 -5.72
CA ALA A 164 4.96 -10.88 -4.34
C ALA A 164 5.77 -12.17 -4.24
N ILE A 165 6.56 -12.28 -3.18
CA ILE A 165 7.07 -13.58 -2.75
C ILE A 165 5.88 -14.37 -2.24
N SER A 166 5.66 -15.56 -2.82
CA SER A 166 4.71 -16.50 -2.27
C SER A 166 5.15 -16.88 -0.85
N GLY A 167 4.37 -16.48 0.17
CA GLY A 167 4.54 -16.97 1.54
C GLY A 167 4.18 -18.47 1.70
N ARG A 168 3.79 -19.13 0.61
CA ARG A 168 3.51 -20.57 0.55
C ARG A 168 4.83 -21.33 0.58
N HIS A 169 5.20 -21.83 1.74
CA HIS A 169 6.36 -22.71 1.88
C HIS A 169 6.15 -23.99 1.06
N VAL A 170 7.20 -24.44 0.37
CA VAL A 170 7.19 -25.69 -0.41
C VAL A 170 6.75 -26.89 0.44
N SER A 171 7.04 -26.87 1.75
CA SER A 171 6.58 -27.90 2.69
C SER A 171 5.05 -27.98 2.78
N LEU A 172 4.36 -26.85 2.72
CA LEU A 172 2.89 -26.79 2.75
C LEU A 172 2.30 -27.37 1.47
N ASP A 173 2.97 -27.17 0.34
CA ASP A 173 2.57 -27.75 -0.95
C ASP A 173 2.71 -29.26 -0.94
N ILE A 174 3.86 -29.75 -0.48
CA ILE A 174 4.11 -31.18 -0.33
C ILE A 174 3.08 -31.80 0.63
N ALA A 175 2.86 -31.20 1.81
CA ALA A 175 1.87 -31.68 2.77
C ALA A 175 0.47 -31.74 2.16
N SER A 176 0.05 -30.71 1.41
CA SER A 176 -1.25 -30.68 0.74
C SER A 176 -1.43 -31.83 -0.26
N VAL A 177 -0.38 -32.17 -1.02
CA VAL A 177 -0.39 -33.29 -1.95
C VAL A 177 -0.48 -34.62 -1.20
N CYS A 178 0.36 -34.81 -0.18
CA CYS A 178 0.37 -36.03 0.63
C CYS A 178 -0.99 -36.31 1.29
N PHE A 179 -1.61 -35.31 1.92
CA PHE A 179 -2.92 -35.48 2.55
C PHE A 179 -4.04 -35.72 1.53
N SER A 180 -3.96 -35.10 0.35
CA SER A 180 -4.93 -35.32 -0.72
C SER A 180 -4.84 -36.73 -1.31
N VAL A 181 -3.62 -37.27 -1.47
CA VAL A 181 -3.44 -38.66 -1.92
C VAL A 181 -3.88 -39.63 -0.84
N PHE A 182 -3.54 -39.37 0.43
CA PHE A 182 -3.93 -40.22 1.55
C PHE A 182 -5.46 -40.33 1.69
N SER A 183 -6.20 -39.24 1.52
CA SER A 183 -7.66 -39.27 1.61
C SER A 183 -8.29 -40.18 0.55
N ILE A 184 -7.85 -40.07 -0.72
CA ILE A 184 -8.32 -40.91 -1.82
C ILE A 184 -7.99 -42.38 -1.58
N VAL A 185 -6.75 -42.68 -1.17
CA VAL A 185 -6.31 -44.05 -0.88
C VAL A 185 -7.09 -44.64 0.30
N SER A 186 -7.30 -43.87 1.37
CA SER A 186 -8.06 -44.30 2.54
C SER A 186 -9.52 -44.63 2.18
N LEU A 187 -10.15 -43.82 1.33
CA LEU A 187 -11.51 -44.05 0.85
C LEU A 187 -11.60 -45.32 -0.01
N MET A 188 -10.66 -45.51 -0.95
CA MET A 188 -10.59 -46.75 -1.74
C MET A 188 -10.35 -47.98 -0.86
N GLY A 189 -9.48 -47.87 0.13
CA GLY A 189 -9.21 -48.91 1.12
C GLY A 189 -10.47 -49.28 1.91
N PHE A 190 -11.23 -48.27 2.35
CA PHE A 190 -12.50 -48.47 3.05
C PHE A 190 -13.51 -49.24 2.19
N PHE A 191 -13.75 -48.79 0.95
CA PHE A 191 -14.65 -49.49 0.02
C PHE A 191 -14.21 -50.93 -0.27
N PHE A 192 -12.90 -51.18 -0.37
CA PHE A 192 -12.38 -52.53 -0.60
C PHE A 192 -12.63 -53.46 0.60
N VAL A 193 -12.39 -52.97 1.82
CA VAL A 193 -12.66 -53.73 3.05
C VAL A 193 -14.15 -54.01 3.20
N GLU A 194 -14.99 -53.01 2.96
CA GLU A 194 -16.46 -53.15 3.00
C GLU A 194 -16.96 -54.20 1.99
N LYS A 195 -16.48 -54.13 0.74
CA LYS A 195 -16.80 -55.11 -0.30
C LYS A 195 -16.36 -56.53 0.08
N ARG A 196 -15.20 -56.69 0.74
CA ARG A 196 -14.74 -58.00 1.22
C ARG A 196 -15.60 -58.52 2.38
N LYS A 197 -16.02 -57.67 3.31
CA LYS A 197 -16.90 -58.05 4.42
C LYS A 197 -18.29 -58.44 3.93
N GLY A 198 -18.88 -57.69 2.99
CA GLY A 198 -20.18 -58.02 2.40
C GLY A 198 -20.19 -59.39 1.71
N ARG A 199 -19.13 -59.74 0.97
CA ARG A 199 -19.02 -61.07 0.32
C ARG A 199 -18.89 -62.22 1.33
N LYS A 200 -18.26 -61.99 2.48
CA LYS A 200 -18.12 -63.01 3.54
C LYS A 200 -19.40 -63.22 4.35
N ALA A 201 -20.31 -62.25 4.40
CA ALA A 201 -21.58 -62.36 5.11
C ALA A 201 -22.68 -63.06 4.30
N GLN A 202 -22.44 -63.30 3.00
CA GLN A 202 -23.37 -63.96 2.07
C GLN A 202 -23.01 -65.42 1.76
N GLN A 203 -21.92 -65.94 2.34
CA GLN A 203 -21.56 -67.37 2.37
C GLN A 203 -21.94 -67.97 3.71
#